data_AF-A0A926C2R2-F1
#
_entry.id   AF-A0A926C2R2-F1
#
_cell.length_a   1.000
_cell.length_b   1.000
_cell.length_c   1.000
_cell.angle_alpha   90.00
_cell.angle_beta   90.00
_cell.angle_gamma   90.00
#
_symmetry.space_group_name_H-M   'P 1'
#
loop_
_entity.id
_entity.type
_entity.pdbx_description
1 polymer ?
#
loop_
_entity_poly.entity_id
_entity_poly.type
_entity_poly.pdbx_seq_one_letter_code
_entity_poly.pdbx_strand_id
1 'polypeptide(L)'
;MTQFPQFNGTIGPGNLLSLVRNTAPFLFDPAFGFPPPRAHGRLIELGGHPYGWLDILNAADELPATPDPSPEEREDYFALCLACHHATVATFVPTDVDGKIRGALWQPRMDPVSRRRMFDLVLNAMTWDLTRISTRTTALSGVGPVSGHNGEILGVMAGALGTFVQHGDGEYAQKVADTIDAELKREAHEFDFVLNQSGQEIELLRLAMSLTHNCGDLDQGISFWPAKPIYESYRLLFGRLAHENTAPYGGMYQIAAQLYKSLLASEGHRHYPLREVRCLRRSPDFLLPLGPFFDDWGERIATHPALSMADRAEVLAALLIGCKKIKGQVGYFRAVSGFAQAGPLEKFASLMPGSVRHELKDPEIKRQVGLSKASFESSMGKRALQVLSGN
;
A
#
# COMPACT_ATOMS: atom_id res chain seq x y z
N MET A 1 33.98 -2.54 -9.19
CA MET A 1 32.53 -2.34 -8.96
C MET A 1 31.81 -3.12 -10.04
N THR A 2 31.14 -4.22 -9.69
CA THR A 2 30.31 -4.98 -10.62
C THR A 2 29.14 -4.09 -11.04
N GLN A 3 29.06 -3.71 -12.33
CA GLN A 3 27.86 -3.05 -12.85
C GLN A 3 26.71 -4.06 -12.77
N PHE A 4 25.69 -3.73 -11.99
CA PHE A 4 24.47 -4.52 -11.96
C PHE A 4 23.79 -4.47 -13.34
N PRO A 5 23.21 -5.57 -13.82
CA PRO A 5 22.47 -5.56 -15.08
C PRO A 5 21.35 -4.51 -15.03
N GLN A 6 21.32 -3.62 -16.02
CA GLN A 6 20.35 -2.54 -16.13
C GLN A 6 19.32 -2.82 -17.22
N PHE A 7 18.11 -2.30 -17.03
CA PHE A 7 17.06 -2.27 -18.06
C PHE A 7 16.76 -0.82 -18.40
N ASN A 8 17.17 -0.39 -19.61
CA ASN A 8 17.07 0.99 -20.05
C ASN A 8 17.61 2.01 -19.02
N GLY A 9 18.79 1.75 -18.45
CA GLY A 9 19.42 2.62 -17.44
C GLY A 9 18.78 2.55 -16.03
N THR A 10 17.83 1.64 -15.80
CA THR A 10 17.16 1.45 -14.51
C THR A 10 17.41 0.05 -13.92
N ILE A 11 16.85 -0.24 -12.73
CA ILE A 11 16.97 -1.57 -12.10
C ILE A 11 16.52 -2.70 -13.05
N GLY A 12 17.40 -3.67 -13.32
CA GLY A 12 17.08 -4.81 -14.18
C GLY A 12 16.04 -5.78 -13.58
N PRO A 13 15.36 -6.59 -14.42
CA PRO A 13 14.32 -7.54 -14.00
C PRO A 13 14.72 -8.44 -12.82
N GLY A 14 15.86 -9.14 -12.94
CA GLY A 14 16.32 -10.06 -11.89
C GLY A 14 16.64 -9.37 -10.55
N ASN A 15 17.15 -8.13 -10.60
CA ASN A 15 17.38 -7.35 -9.38
C ASN A 15 16.05 -6.94 -8.72
N LEU A 16 15.06 -6.54 -9.53
CA LEU A 16 13.74 -6.19 -9.04
C LEU A 16 13.03 -7.41 -8.41
N LEU A 17 13.09 -8.57 -9.07
CA LEU A 17 12.56 -9.82 -8.52
C LEU A 17 13.28 -10.23 -7.23
N SER A 18 14.60 -10.03 -7.15
CA SER A 18 15.37 -10.25 -5.93
C SER A 18 14.90 -9.35 -4.78
N LEU A 19 14.52 -8.10 -5.04
CA LEU A 19 13.91 -7.25 -4.01
C LEU A 19 12.60 -7.86 -3.49
N VAL A 20 11.73 -8.37 -4.36
CA VAL A 20 10.49 -9.05 -3.94
C VAL A 20 10.80 -10.29 -3.10
N ARG A 21 11.72 -11.15 -3.54
CA ARG A 21 12.15 -12.36 -2.80
C ARG A 21 12.72 -12.02 -1.41
N ASN A 22 13.37 -10.86 -1.25
CA ASN A 22 13.90 -10.40 0.03
C ASN A 22 12.88 -9.70 0.93
N THR A 23 11.88 -9.06 0.33
CA THR A 23 10.84 -8.30 1.04
C THR A 23 9.68 -9.19 1.47
N ALA A 24 9.26 -10.10 0.61
CA ALA A 24 8.12 -11.00 0.81
C ALA A 24 8.47 -12.44 0.38
N PRO A 25 9.47 -13.08 1.02
CA PRO A 25 9.87 -14.46 0.70
C PRO A 25 8.73 -15.47 0.82
N PHE A 26 7.74 -15.22 1.69
CA PHE A 26 6.58 -16.10 1.90
C PHE A 26 5.72 -16.31 0.64
N LEU A 27 5.84 -15.44 -0.36
CA LEU A 27 5.15 -15.59 -1.65
C LEU A 27 5.61 -16.82 -2.43
N PHE A 28 6.84 -17.26 -2.19
CA PHE A 28 7.49 -18.36 -2.90
C PHE A 28 7.65 -19.62 -2.04
N ASP A 29 7.12 -19.60 -0.82
CA ASP A 29 7.16 -20.74 0.10
C ASP A 29 5.84 -21.52 -0.01
N PRO A 30 5.88 -22.79 -0.47
CA PRO A 30 4.68 -23.63 -0.59
C PRO A 30 3.87 -23.78 0.70
N ALA A 31 4.49 -23.58 1.88
CA ALA A 31 3.82 -23.66 3.17
C ALA A 31 2.68 -22.65 3.34
N PHE A 32 2.71 -21.52 2.60
CA PHE A 32 1.67 -20.49 2.68
C PHE A 32 0.53 -20.68 1.67
N GLY A 33 0.57 -21.75 0.86
CA GLY A 33 -0.56 -22.21 0.06
C GLY A 33 -0.93 -21.30 -1.12
N PHE A 34 0.04 -20.54 -1.65
CA PHE A 34 -0.16 -19.87 -2.94
C PHE A 34 -0.32 -20.92 -4.06
N PRO A 35 -1.17 -20.66 -5.07
CA PRO A 35 -1.32 -21.58 -6.19
C PRO A 35 -0.01 -21.73 -6.95
N PRO A 36 0.28 -22.91 -7.52
CA PRO A 36 1.41 -23.07 -8.43
C PRO A 36 1.21 -22.21 -9.68
N PRO A 37 2.30 -21.87 -10.41
CA PRO A 37 2.21 -21.15 -11.68
C PRO A 37 1.23 -21.83 -12.64
N ARG A 38 0.34 -21.07 -13.27
CA ARG A 38 -0.73 -21.63 -14.12
C ARG A 38 -0.45 -21.50 -15.60
N ALA A 39 0.39 -20.56 -15.99
CA ALA A 39 0.71 -20.27 -17.38
C ALA A 39 2.19 -19.87 -17.56
N HIS A 40 2.65 -20.01 -18.80
CA HIS A 40 3.96 -19.56 -19.28
C HIS A 40 3.73 -18.69 -20.53
N GLY A 41 4.65 -17.77 -20.81
CA GLY A 41 4.56 -16.88 -21.98
C GLY A 41 4.99 -15.46 -21.67
N ARG A 42 4.55 -14.52 -22.52
CA ARG A 42 4.80 -13.08 -22.33
C ARG A 42 4.25 -12.62 -20.99
N LEU A 43 5.03 -11.90 -20.20
CA LEU A 43 4.61 -11.49 -18.85
C LEU A 43 3.34 -10.65 -18.88
N ILE A 44 3.19 -9.78 -19.88
CA ILE A 44 1.99 -8.94 -20.06
C ILE A 44 0.69 -9.77 -20.19
N GLU A 45 0.77 -11.03 -20.62
CA GLU A 45 -0.39 -11.90 -20.87
C GLU A 45 -0.80 -12.75 -19.66
N LEU A 46 0.05 -12.85 -18.63
CA LEU A 46 -0.17 -13.71 -17.46
C LEU A 46 -1.10 -13.08 -16.39
N GLY A 47 -1.41 -11.79 -16.52
CA GLY A 47 -2.13 -11.03 -15.49
C GLY A 47 -3.63 -11.27 -15.36
N GLY A 48 -4.25 -12.04 -16.27
CA GLY A 48 -5.71 -12.10 -16.47
C GLY A 48 -6.56 -12.83 -15.41
N HIS A 49 -6.03 -13.07 -14.21
CA HIS A 49 -6.76 -13.76 -13.14
C HIS A 49 -6.31 -13.27 -11.74
N PRO A 50 -7.00 -13.63 -10.64
CA PRO A 50 -6.70 -13.06 -9.31
C PRO A 50 -5.26 -13.22 -8.82
N TYR A 51 -4.57 -14.29 -9.20
CA TYR A 51 -3.15 -14.51 -8.88
C TYR A 51 -2.18 -14.16 -10.03
N GLY A 52 -2.62 -13.35 -10.99
CA GLY A 52 -1.86 -13.12 -12.24
C GLY A 52 -0.54 -12.42 -11.97
N TRP A 53 -0.50 -11.55 -10.97
CA TRP A 53 0.74 -10.97 -10.45
C TRP A 53 1.75 -12.04 -10.00
N LEU A 54 1.32 -13.15 -9.40
CA LEU A 54 2.23 -14.20 -8.95
C LEU A 54 2.79 -14.99 -10.12
N ASP A 55 1.96 -15.27 -11.14
CA ASP A 55 2.41 -15.91 -12.38
C ASP A 55 3.44 -15.04 -13.11
N ILE A 56 3.22 -13.72 -13.16
CA ILE A 56 4.21 -12.75 -13.67
C ILE A 56 5.53 -12.85 -12.88
N LEU A 57 5.48 -12.86 -11.55
CA LEU A 57 6.68 -12.96 -10.71
C LEU A 57 7.43 -14.29 -10.91
N ASN A 58 6.71 -15.39 -11.11
CA ASN A 58 7.29 -16.71 -11.31
C ASN A 58 7.94 -16.86 -12.69
N ALA A 59 7.40 -16.20 -13.72
CA ALA A 59 7.97 -16.18 -15.07
C ALA A 59 9.03 -15.09 -15.27
N ALA A 60 9.24 -14.20 -14.30
CA ALA A 60 10.10 -13.01 -14.44
C ALA A 60 11.59 -13.28 -14.71
N ASP A 61 12.10 -14.46 -14.34
CA ASP A 61 13.49 -14.87 -14.62
C ASP A 61 13.74 -15.04 -16.14
N GLU A 62 12.68 -15.12 -16.96
CA GLU A 62 12.77 -15.22 -18.44
C GLU A 62 13.00 -13.86 -19.12
N LEU A 63 12.77 -12.74 -18.43
CA LEU A 63 12.93 -11.39 -19.00
C LEU A 63 14.40 -10.91 -18.91
N PRO A 64 15.11 -10.74 -20.05
CA PRO A 64 16.50 -10.30 -20.03
C PRO A 64 16.67 -8.84 -19.56
N ALA A 65 17.82 -8.56 -18.94
CA ALA A 65 18.24 -7.19 -18.64
C ALA A 65 18.84 -6.54 -19.89
N THR A 66 17.99 -5.95 -20.73
CA THR A 66 18.38 -5.34 -22.01
C THR A 66 18.58 -3.82 -21.87
N PRO A 67 19.76 -3.26 -22.24
CA PRO A 67 20.00 -1.80 -22.20
C PRO A 67 19.10 -1.01 -23.15
N ASP A 68 18.79 -1.54 -24.32
CA ASP A 68 17.85 -0.97 -25.29
C ASP A 68 16.73 -1.97 -25.59
N PRO A 69 15.70 -2.04 -24.72
CA PRO A 69 14.67 -3.05 -24.83
C PRO A 69 13.71 -2.75 -25.99
N SER A 70 13.32 -3.81 -26.68
CA SER A 70 12.23 -3.84 -27.66
C SER A 70 10.90 -3.41 -27.03
N PRO A 71 9.89 -3.02 -27.83
CA PRO A 71 8.55 -2.69 -27.32
C PRO A 71 7.97 -3.82 -26.46
N GLU A 72 8.14 -5.07 -26.91
CA GLU A 72 7.71 -6.28 -26.22
C GLU A 72 8.37 -6.45 -24.85
N GLU A 73 9.70 -6.32 -24.78
CA GLU A 73 10.42 -6.37 -23.49
C GLU A 73 9.97 -5.23 -22.54
N ARG A 74 9.58 -4.06 -23.06
CA ARG A 74 9.07 -2.95 -22.25
C ARG A 74 7.67 -3.22 -21.70
N GLU A 75 6.78 -3.83 -22.48
CA GLU A 75 5.47 -4.30 -22.01
C GLU A 75 5.63 -5.30 -20.86
N ASP A 76 6.52 -6.29 -21.03
CA ASP A 76 6.78 -7.31 -20.01
C ASP A 76 7.47 -6.74 -18.77
N TYR A 77 8.38 -5.78 -18.95
CA TYR A 77 8.99 -5.06 -17.84
C TYR A 77 7.97 -4.21 -17.07
N PHE A 78 7.01 -3.61 -17.76
CA PHE A 78 5.88 -2.94 -17.11
C PHE A 78 5.04 -3.92 -16.30
N ALA A 79 4.72 -5.09 -16.86
CA ALA A 79 4.00 -6.15 -16.15
C ALA A 79 4.74 -6.57 -14.88
N LEU A 80 6.06 -6.78 -14.98
CA LEU A 80 6.90 -7.11 -13.85
C LEU A 80 6.88 -6.01 -12.78
N CYS A 81 7.06 -4.74 -13.16
CA CYS A 81 7.02 -3.63 -12.21
C CYS A 81 5.67 -3.56 -11.48
N LEU A 82 4.56 -3.72 -12.20
CA LEU A 82 3.23 -3.69 -11.64
C LEU A 82 3.00 -4.85 -10.65
N ALA A 83 3.40 -6.07 -11.01
CA ALA A 83 3.29 -7.25 -10.16
C ALA A 83 4.20 -7.16 -8.91
N CYS A 84 5.44 -6.69 -9.05
CA CYS A 84 6.34 -6.47 -7.93
C CYS A 84 5.79 -5.44 -6.94
N HIS A 85 5.22 -4.35 -7.46
CA HIS A 85 4.62 -3.31 -6.64
C HIS A 85 3.39 -3.81 -5.89
N HIS A 86 2.46 -4.46 -6.60
CA HIS A 86 1.28 -5.08 -6.02
C HIS A 86 1.62 -6.04 -4.88
N ALA A 87 2.60 -6.92 -5.10
CA ALA A 87 3.02 -7.92 -4.13
C ALA A 87 3.68 -7.34 -2.87
N THR A 88 4.22 -6.11 -2.94
CA THR A 88 5.08 -5.58 -1.87
C THR A 88 4.61 -4.26 -1.26
N VAL A 89 3.65 -3.54 -1.86
CA VAL A 89 3.24 -2.19 -1.39
C VAL A 89 2.78 -2.17 0.08
N ALA A 90 2.10 -3.22 0.54
CA ALA A 90 1.64 -3.32 1.93
C ALA A 90 2.67 -3.94 2.91
N THR A 91 3.88 -4.25 2.44
CA THR A 91 4.97 -4.79 3.26
C THR A 91 5.81 -3.66 3.91
N PHE A 92 6.80 -4.03 4.72
CA PHE A 92 7.68 -3.05 5.37
C PHE A 92 8.63 -2.34 4.40
N VAL A 93 9.04 -3.03 3.32
CA VAL A 93 10.04 -2.55 2.36
C VAL A 93 9.50 -2.72 0.93
N PRO A 94 8.53 -1.89 0.52
CA PRO A 94 7.93 -2.00 -0.81
C PRO A 94 8.97 -1.76 -1.91
N THR A 95 8.73 -2.33 -3.10
CA THR A 95 9.54 -2.01 -4.28
C THR A 95 9.32 -0.57 -4.72
N ASP A 96 10.40 0.11 -5.09
CA ASP A 96 10.38 1.53 -5.49
C ASP A 96 10.26 1.65 -7.02
N VAL A 97 9.07 1.32 -7.54
CA VAL A 97 8.76 1.33 -8.99
C VAL A 97 7.50 2.11 -9.35
N ASP A 98 6.85 2.75 -8.37
CA ASP A 98 5.64 3.57 -8.50
C ASP A 98 5.80 4.65 -9.59
N GLY A 99 6.84 5.47 -9.53
CA GLY A 99 7.10 6.50 -10.54
C GLY A 99 7.32 5.93 -11.96
N LYS A 100 7.76 4.67 -12.05
CA LYS A 100 7.91 3.99 -13.35
C LYS A 100 6.57 3.61 -13.94
N ILE A 101 5.73 2.92 -13.16
CA ILE A 101 4.43 2.42 -13.61
C ILE A 101 3.41 3.55 -13.75
N ARG A 102 3.56 4.67 -13.02
CA ARG A 102 2.69 5.84 -13.13
C ARG A 102 3.06 6.80 -14.26
N GLY A 103 4.28 6.74 -14.79
CA GLY A 103 4.70 7.69 -15.82
C GLY A 103 5.86 7.23 -16.69
N ALA A 104 6.99 6.85 -16.10
CA ALA A 104 8.22 6.66 -16.88
C ALA A 104 8.13 5.54 -17.93
N LEU A 105 7.28 4.53 -17.74
CA LEU A 105 7.09 3.45 -18.72
C LEU A 105 6.04 3.80 -19.78
N TRP A 106 5.21 4.81 -19.58
CA TRP A 106 4.23 5.30 -20.56
C TRP A 106 4.84 6.27 -21.59
N GLN A 107 5.89 5.81 -22.29
CA GLN A 107 6.74 6.66 -23.12
C GLN A 107 6.01 7.34 -24.31
N PRO A 108 6.37 8.59 -24.68
CA PRO A 108 5.74 9.31 -25.80
C PRO A 108 5.90 8.68 -27.20
N ARG A 109 6.76 7.67 -27.36
CA ARG A 109 7.00 6.98 -28.65
C ARG A 109 6.54 5.52 -28.67
N MET A 110 5.80 5.11 -27.64
CA MET A 110 5.20 3.78 -27.61
C MET A 110 4.17 3.64 -28.75
N ASP A 111 4.09 2.48 -29.38
CA ASP A 111 3.06 2.24 -30.37
C ASP A 111 1.67 2.16 -29.70
N PRO A 112 0.58 2.50 -30.42
CA PRO A 112 -0.76 2.48 -29.84
C PRO A 112 -1.21 1.12 -29.32
N VAL A 113 -0.76 0.02 -29.91
CA VAL A 113 -1.18 -1.34 -29.53
C VAL A 113 -0.57 -1.71 -28.18
N SER A 114 0.72 -1.46 -27.98
CA SER A 114 1.40 -1.70 -26.70
C SER A 114 0.79 -0.89 -25.57
N ARG A 115 0.46 0.39 -25.80
CA ARG A 115 -0.24 1.22 -24.79
C ARG A 115 -1.56 0.60 -24.35
N ARG A 116 -2.34 0.12 -25.31
CA ARG A 116 -3.65 -0.50 -25.05
C ARG A 116 -3.50 -1.81 -24.27
N ARG A 117 -2.54 -2.67 -24.64
CA ARG A 117 -2.22 -3.90 -23.89
C ARG A 117 -1.76 -3.63 -22.46
N MET A 118 -0.88 -2.64 -22.27
CA MET A 118 -0.46 -2.23 -20.93
C MET A 118 -1.65 -1.77 -20.09
N PHE A 119 -2.58 -1.01 -20.67
CA PHE A 119 -3.80 -0.62 -19.97
C PHE A 119 -4.72 -1.81 -19.69
N ASP A 120 -4.86 -2.77 -20.60
CA ASP A 120 -5.65 -3.98 -20.36
C ASP A 120 -5.08 -4.81 -19.20
N LEU A 121 -3.75 -4.84 -19.02
CA LEU A 121 -3.14 -5.43 -17.83
C LEU A 121 -3.49 -4.63 -16.55
N VAL A 122 -3.53 -3.29 -16.61
CA VAL A 122 -3.94 -2.45 -15.47
C VAL A 122 -5.38 -2.77 -15.05
N LEU A 123 -6.28 -2.99 -16.00
CA LEU A 123 -7.66 -3.42 -15.72
C LEU A 123 -7.68 -4.79 -15.04
N ASN A 124 -6.86 -5.74 -15.51
CA ASN A 124 -6.73 -7.04 -14.85
C ASN A 124 -6.19 -6.91 -13.42
N ALA A 125 -5.25 -5.98 -13.18
CA ALA A 125 -4.66 -5.75 -11.87
C ALA A 125 -5.67 -5.27 -10.82
N MET A 126 -6.75 -4.61 -11.22
CA MET A 126 -7.86 -4.26 -10.32
C MET A 126 -8.57 -5.49 -9.72
N THR A 127 -8.42 -6.67 -10.36
CA THR A 127 -9.06 -7.92 -9.93
C THR A 127 -8.10 -8.84 -9.15
N TRP A 128 -6.86 -8.40 -8.95
CA TRP A 128 -5.85 -9.21 -8.27
C TRP A 128 -6.18 -9.39 -6.79
N ASP A 129 -5.98 -10.61 -6.32
CA ASP A 129 -6.22 -11.00 -4.93
C ASP A 129 -5.26 -10.24 -4.01
N LEU A 130 -5.83 -9.67 -2.96
CA LEU A 130 -5.09 -8.99 -1.88
C LEU A 130 -4.89 -9.89 -0.67
N THR A 131 -5.58 -11.04 -0.64
CA THR A 131 -5.49 -11.99 0.47
C THR A 131 -4.04 -12.44 0.62
N ARG A 132 -3.55 -12.47 1.87
CA ARG A 132 -2.17 -12.85 2.24
C ARG A 132 -1.06 -11.87 1.84
N ILE A 133 -1.34 -10.81 1.08
CA ILE A 133 -0.35 -9.76 0.76
C ILE A 133 -0.69 -8.41 1.39
N SER A 134 -1.90 -8.26 1.92
CA SER A 134 -2.34 -7.07 2.65
C SER A 134 -3.25 -7.44 3.81
N THR A 135 -3.12 -6.70 4.90
CA THR A 135 -4.07 -6.68 6.03
C THR A 135 -4.80 -5.32 6.12
N ARG A 136 -4.68 -4.50 5.06
CA ARG A 136 -5.09 -3.10 5.01
C ARG A 136 -6.29 -2.91 4.07
N THR A 137 -7.31 -3.73 4.27
CA THR A 137 -8.52 -3.77 3.45
C THR A 137 -9.76 -3.57 4.32
N THR A 138 -10.69 -2.75 3.87
CA THR A 138 -12.00 -2.55 4.52
C THR A 138 -13.11 -2.83 3.51
N ALA A 139 -14.13 -3.61 3.91
CA ALA A 139 -15.24 -4.03 3.04
C ALA A 139 -16.50 -4.34 3.87
N LEU A 140 -17.43 -3.39 3.97
CA LEU A 140 -18.66 -3.48 4.76
C LEU A 140 -19.93 -3.28 3.93
N SER A 141 -19.90 -2.54 2.82
CA SER A 141 -21.10 -2.26 2.00
C SER A 141 -21.40 -3.32 0.93
N GLY A 142 -20.48 -4.27 0.73
CA GLY A 142 -20.62 -5.32 -0.30
C GLY A 142 -20.11 -4.92 -1.69
N VAL A 143 -19.56 -3.72 -1.86
CA VAL A 143 -18.98 -3.23 -3.14
C VAL A 143 -17.51 -3.64 -3.35
N GLY A 144 -17.03 -4.61 -2.58
CA GLY A 144 -15.63 -5.06 -2.59
C GLY A 144 -14.70 -4.23 -1.69
N PRO A 145 -13.44 -4.65 -1.53
CA PRO A 145 -12.52 -4.03 -0.59
C PRO A 145 -12.01 -2.65 -1.06
N VAL A 146 -11.75 -1.78 -0.09
CA VAL A 146 -11.03 -0.51 -0.25
C VAL A 146 -9.70 -0.62 0.50
N SER A 147 -8.62 -0.27 -0.17
CA SER A 147 -7.25 -0.45 0.31
C SER A 147 -6.29 0.51 -0.37
N GLY A 148 -5.06 0.61 0.15
CA GLY A 148 -3.98 1.36 -0.49
C GLY A 148 -3.61 0.84 -1.89
N HIS A 149 -3.83 -0.46 -2.17
CA HIS A 149 -3.61 -1.04 -3.50
C HIS A 149 -4.50 -0.40 -4.57
N ASN A 150 -5.71 0.03 -4.21
CA ASN A 150 -6.59 0.75 -5.13
C ASN A 150 -5.96 2.08 -5.55
N GLY A 151 -5.36 2.81 -4.61
CA GLY A 151 -4.59 4.04 -4.87
C GLY A 151 -3.44 3.83 -5.82
N GLU A 152 -2.68 2.75 -5.63
CA GLU A 152 -1.56 2.42 -6.52
C GLU A 152 -2.02 2.24 -7.97
N ILE A 153 -3.13 1.52 -8.18
CA ILE A 153 -3.70 1.31 -9.51
C ILE A 153 -4.33 2.60 -10.06
N LEU A 154 -4.99 3.42 -9.22
CA LEU A 154 -5.50 4.75 -9.62
C LEU A 154 -4.38 5.67 -10.13
N GLY A 155 -3.22 5.67 -9.45
CA GLY A 155 -2.04 6.41 -9.91
C GLY A 155 -1.54 5.92 -11.27
N VAL A 156 -1.52 4.61 -11.50
CA VAL A 156 -1.14 4.01 -12.81
C VAL A 156 -2.15 4.36 -13.89
N MET A 157 -3.45 4.31 -13.58
CA MET A 157 -4.53 4.69 -14.50
C MET A 157 -4.45 6.18 -14.86
N ALA A 158 -4.13 7.07 -13.93
CA ALA A 158 -3.88 8.49 -14.25
C ALA A 158 -2.71 8.65 -15.23
N GLY A 159 -1.63 7.88 -15.06
CA GLY A 159 -0.53 7.80 -16.04
C GLY A 159 -0.98 7.38 -17.44
N ALA A 160 -1.80 6.32 -17.51
CA ALA A 160 -2.38 5.83 -18.75
C ALA A 160 -3.29 6.88 -19.41
N LEU A 161 -4.19 7.51 -18.64
CA LEU A 161 -5.11 8.54 -19.11
C LEU A 161 -4.35 9.71 -19.74
N GLY A 162 -3.36 10.26 -19.03
CA GLY A 162 -2.51 11.35 -19.55
C GLY A 162 -1.85 10.96 -20.87
N THR A 163 -1.37 9.73 -20.97
CA THR A 163 -0.73 9.22 -22.19
C THR A 163 -1.71 9.07 -23.35
N PHE A 164 -2.91 8.54 -23.13
CA PHE A 164 -3.91 8.42 -24.21
C PHE A 164 -4.39 9.80 -24.69
N VAL A 165 -4.62 10.74 -23.78
CA VAL A 165 -4.97 12.13 -24.11
C VAL A 165 -3.87 12.80 -24.92
N GLN A 166 -2.59 12.62 -24.53
CA GLN A 166 -1.45 13.18 -25.25
C GLN A 166 -1.39 12.75 -26.72
N HIS A 167 -1.81 11.52 -27.01
CA HIS A 167 -1.73 10.92 -28.35
C HIS A 167 -3.06 11.02 -29.13
N GLY A 168 -4.09 11.66 -28.58
CA GLY A 168 -5.39 11.78 -29.23
C GLY A 168 -6.17 10.47 -29.33
N ASP A 169 -5.87 9.47 -28.50
CA ASP A 169 -6.63 8.21 -28.44
C ASP A 169 -7.87 8.39 -27.55
N GLY A 170 -8.86 9.10 -28.08
CA GLY A 170 -10.05 9.51 -27.33
C GLY A 170 -10.90 8.35 -26.80
N GLU A 171 -10.93 7.21 -27.53
CA GLU A 171 -11.62 6.00 -27.11
C GLU A 171 -11.05 5.45 -25.80
N TYR A 172 -9.73 5.22 -25.75
CA TYR A 172 -9.10 4.70 -24.55
C TYR A 172 -8.97 5.74 -23.45
N ALA A 173 -8.81 7.03 -23.78
CA ALA A 173 -8.86 8.10 -22.79
C ALA A 173 -10.21 8.10 -22.04
N GLN A 174 -11.34 7.99 -22.76
CA GLN A 174 -12.65 7.89 -22.13
C GLN A 174 -12.79 6.61 -21.30
N LYS A 175 -12.36 5.46 -21.84
CA LYS A 175 -12.41 4.18 -21.12
C LYS A 175 -11.64 4.23 -19.79
N VAL A 176 -10.46 4.83 -19.77
CA VAL A 176 -9.66 5.00 -18.54
C VAL A 176 -10.35 5.96 -17.58
N ALA A 177 -10.85 7.10 -18.07
CA ALA A 177 -11.57 8.06 -17.24
C ALA A 177 -12.81 7.44 -16.58
N ASP A 178 -13.62 6.68 -17.33
CA ASP A 178 -14.79 5.98 -16.80
C ASP A 178 -14.40 4.94 -15.75
N THR A 179 -13.25 4.28 -15.92
CA THR A 179 -12.74 3.30 -14.96
C THR A 179 -12.29 3.97 -13.66
N ILE A 180 -11.54 5.08 -13.76
CA ILE A 180 -11.14 5.89 -12.59
C ILE A 180 -12.39 6.39 -11.86
N ASP A 181 -13.37 6.94 -12.58
CA ASP A 181 -14.60 7.46 -12.00
C ASP A 181 -15.43 6.38 -11.30
N ALA A 182 -15.55 5.19 -11.92
CA ALA A 182 -16.24 4.06 -11.32
C ALA A 182 -15.57 3.59 -10.02
N GLU A 183 -14.24 3.50 -9.99
CA GLU A 183 -13.50 3.12 -8.79
C GLU A 183 -13.64 4.18 -7.68
N LEU A 184 -13.54 5.47 -8.02
CA LEU A 184 -13.70 6.54 -7.05
C LEU A 184 -15.14 6.61 -6.49
N LYS A 185 -16.16 6.32 -7.30
CA LYS A 185 -17.55 6.17 -6.82
C LYS A 185 -17.70 5.00 -5.86
N ARG A 186 -17.05 3.87 -6.15
CA ARG A 186 -17.07 2.67 -5.32
C ARG A 186 -16.44 2.92 -3.95
N GLU A 187 -15.26 3.54 -3.91
CA GLU A 187 -14.59 3.91 -2.65
C GLU A 187 -15.40 4.93 -1.84
N ALA A 188 -15.94 5.96 -2.50
CA ALA A 188 -16.79 6.95 -1.85
C ALA A 188 -18.08 6.34 -1.28
N HIS A 189 -18.68 5.37 -1.97
CA HIS A 189 -19.86 4.64 -1.50
C HIS A 189 -19.56 3.83 -0.23
N GLU A 190 -18.45 3.10 -0.21
CA GLU A 190 -18.03 2.35 0.98
C GLU A 190 -17.81 3.29 2.19
N PHE A 191 -17.17 4.44 1.96
CA PHE A 191 -16.96 5.45 3.00
C PHE A 191 -18.28 6.04 3.51
N ASP A 192 -19.17 6.46 2.61
CA ASP A 192 -20.50 6.99 2.95
C ASP A 192 -21.35 5.97 3.71
N PHE A 193 -21.34 4.71 3.28
CA PHE A 193 -22.05 3.62 3.97
C PHE A 193 -21.60 3.47 5.43
N VAL A 194 -20.28 3.52 5.68
CA VAL A 194 -19.72 3.40 7.04
C VAL A 194 -19.96 4.68 7.85
N LEU A 195 -19.87 5.85 7.23
CA LEU A 195 -20.11 7.14 7.87
C LEU A 195 -21.53 7.22 8.46
N ASN A 196 -22.52 6.60 7.81
CA ASN A 196 -23.91 6.58 8.23
C ASN A 196 -24.25 5.47 9.24
N GLN A 197 -23.27 4.73 9.76
CA GLN A 197 -23.48 3.67 10.75
C GLN A 197 -22.92 4.00 12.13
N SER A 198 -23.75 3.82 13.15
CA SER A 198 -23.33 3.94 14.55
C SER A 198 -22.41 2.78 14.95
N GLY A 199 -21.33 3.08 15.69
CA GLY A 199 -20.41 2.07 16.20
C GLY A 199 -19.36 1.58 15.20
N GLN A 200 -19.27 2.21 14.02
CA GLN A 200 -18.28 1.89 12.98
C GLN A 200 -17.16 2.93 12.88
N GLU A 201 -16.94 3.73 13.93
CA GLU A 201 -16.00 4.86 13.87
C GLU A 201 -14.55 4.42 13.63
N ILE A 202 -14.18 3.20 14.03
CA ILE A 202 -12.84 2.64 13.76
C ILE A 202 -12.67 2.28 12.27
N GLU A 203 -13.68 1.66 11.67
CA GLU A 203 -13.67 1.35 10.23
C GLU A 203 -13.70 2.64 9.40
N LEU A 204 -14.44 3.65 9.86
CA LEU A 204 -14.44 4.99 9.25
C LEU A 204 -13.04 5.60 9.21
N LEU A 205 -12.28 5.51 10.31
CA LEU A 205 -10.89 6.00 10.37
C LEU A 205 -9.97 5.20 9.44
N ARG A 206 -10.15 3.88 9.33
CA ARG A 206 -9.38 3.05 8.40
C ARG A 206 -9.65 3.43 6.94
N LEU A 207 -10.92 3.61 6.58
CA LEU A 207 -11.31 4.08 5.25
C LEU A 207 -10.79 5.50 4.99
N ALA A 208 -10.85 6.40 5.97
CA ALA A 208 -10.31 7.76 5.83
C ALA A 208 -8.82 7.74 5.45
N MET A 209 -8.05 6.82 6.03
CA MET A 209 -6.64 6.62 5.65
C MET A 209 -6.48 6.08 4.24
N SER A 210 -7.23 5.04 3.85
CA SER A 210 -7.16 4.49 2.48
C SER A 210 -7.57 5.51 1.43
N LEU A 211 -8.72 6.20 1.59
CA LEU A 211 -9.19 7.20 0.61
C LEU A 211 -8.21 8.37 0.47
N THR A 212 -7.66 8.87 1.59
CA THR A 212 -6.69 9.96 1.55
C THR A 212 -5.39 9.54 0.86
N HIS A 213 -4.93 8.32 1.13
CA HIS A 213 -3.80 7.71 0.43
C HIS A 213 -4.06 7.60 -1.07
N ASN A 214 -5.21 7.03 -1.45
CA ASN A 214 -5.56 6.75 -2.84
C ASN A 214 -5.68 8.02 -3.69
N CYS A 215 -6.30 9.07 -3.15
CA CYS A 215 -6.30 10.39 -3.79
C CYS A 215 -4.89 10.97 -3.94
N GLY A 216 -4.01 10.75 -2.96
CA GLY A 216 -2.61 11.17 -3.03
C GLY A 216 -1.85 10.48 -4.15
N ASP A 217 -2.11 9.19 -4.41
CA ASP A 217 -1.49 8.45 -5.51
C ASP A 217 -2.07 8.81 -6.87
N LEU A 218 -3.38 9.08 -6.93
CA LEU A 218 -4.03 9.63 -8.12
C LEU A 218 -3.43 10.98 -8.50
N ASP A 219 -3.28 11.89 -7.53
CA ASP A 219 -2.62 13.19 -7.73
C ASP A 219 -1.16 13.03 -8.19
N GLN A 220 -0.43 12.05 -7.66
CA GLN A 220 0.93 11.73 -8.13
C GLN A 220 0.95 11.25 -9.58
N GLY A 221 -0.01 10.43 -10.01
CA GLY A 221 -0.17 10.06 -11.42
C GLY A 221 -0.48 11.26 -12.31
N ILE A 222 -1.40 12.14 -11.88
CA ILE A 222 -1.74 13.40 -12.57
C ILE A 222 -0.53 14.34 -12.68
N SER A 223 0.40 14.30 -11.72
CA SER A 223 1.59 15.15 -11.72
C SER A 223 2.53 14.94 -12.91
N PHE A 224 2.43 13.79 -13.59
CA PHE A 224 3.17 13.52 -14.84
C PHE A 224 2.59 14.25 -16.06
N TRP A 225 1.38 14.83 -15.96
CA TRP A 225 0.74 15.49 -17.09
C TRP A 225 1.32 16.89 -17.33
N PRO A 226 1.76 17.22 -18.56
CA PRO A 226 2.21 18.58 -18.89
C PRO A 226 1.12 19.63 -18.66
N ALA A 227 1.50 20.86 -18.29
CA ALA A 227 0.58 22.00 -18.15
C ALA A 227 0.02 22.48 -19.50
N LYS A 228 -0.82 21.67 -20.14
CA LYS A 228 -1.48 21.91 -21.42
C LYS A 228 -3.00 21.87 -21.25
N PRO A 229 -3.77 22.68 -22.00
CA PRO A 229 -5.23 22.73 -21.91
C PRO A 229 -5.95 21.41 -22.17
N ILE A 230 -5.34 20.50 -22.97
CA ILE A 230 -5.94 19.20 -23.33
C ILE A 230 -6.22 18.29 -22.11
N TYR A 231 -5.60 18.55 -20.96
CA TYR A 231 -5.78 17.77 -19.74
C TYR A 231 -6.71 18.44 -18.71
N GLU A 232 -7.15 19.67 -18.96
CA GLU A 232 -7.78 20.51 -17.93
C GLU A 232 -9.10 19.91 -17.41
N SER A 233 -9.94 19.39 -18.32
CA SER A 233 -11.19 18.74 -17.95
C SER A 233 -10.97 17.54 -17.02
N TYR A 234 -9.92 16.75 -17.25
CA TYR A 234 -9.58 15.61 -16.42
C TYR A 234 -8.96 16.01 -15.07
N ARG A 235 -8.16 17.09 -15.03
CA ARG A 235 -7.64 17.64 -13.77
C ARG A 235 -8.76 18.13 -12.87
N LEU A 236 -9.74 18.83 -13.44
CA LEU A 236 -10.91 19.29 -12.70
C LEU A 236 -11.76 18.12 -12.18
N LEU A 237 -11.81 17.00 -12.90
CA LEU A 237 -12.59 15.84 -12.49
C LEU A 237 -11.91 15.01 -11.40
N PHE A 238 -10.60 14.74 -11.54
CA PHE A 238 -9.89 13.75 -10.72
C PHE A 238 -8.82 14.33 -9.79
N GLY A 239 -8.35 15.54 -10.05
CA GLY A 239 -7.31 16.16 -9.26
C GLY A 239 -7.84 16.70 -7.93
N ARG A 240 -6.99 16.69 -6.91
CA ARG A 240 -7.15 17.47 -5.68
C ARG A 240 -8.42 17.11 -4.87
N LEU A 241 -8.89 15.86 -4.98
CA LEU A 241 -10.08 15.34 -4.29
C LEU A 241 -9.92 15.29 -2.75
N ALA A 242 -8.69 15.16 -2.23
CA ALA A 242 -8.40 15.27 -0.79
C ALA A 242 -8.09 16.71 -0.34
N HIS A 243 -8.33 17.69 -1.22
CA HIS A 243 -8.01 19.10 -1.07
C HIS A 243 -9.18 19.99 -1.53
N GLU A 244 -8.95 20.93 -2.45
CA GLU A 244 -9.90 21.96 -2.87
C GLU A 244 -11.06 21.45 -3.76
N ASN A 245 -10.96 20.27 -4.36
CA ASN A 245 -11.96 19.80 -5.34
C ASN A 245 -13.14 19.06 -4.68
N THR A 246 -14.13 19.82 -4.18
CA THR A 246 -15.21 19.31 -3.31
C THR A 246 -16.47 18.85 -4.01
N ALA A 247 -16.64 19.17 -5.29
CA ALA A 247 -17.88 18.87 -6.01
C ALA A 247 -18.06 17.37 -6.34
N PRO A 248 -17.02 16.60 -6.72
CA PRO A 248 -17.17 15.18 -7.04
C PRO A 248 -17.52 14.33 -5.82
N TYR A 249 -18.24 13.23 -6.07
CA TYR A 249 -18.48 12.13 -5.11
C TYR A 249 -19.08 12.57 -3.75
N GLY A 250 -19.88 13.64 -3.75
CA GLY A 250 -20.54 14.16 -2.54
C GLY A 250 -19.57 14.69 -1.48
N GLY A 251 -18.32 15.02 -1.86
CA GLY A 251 -17.32 15.55 -0.93
C GLY A 251 -16.73 14.50 0.03
N MET A 252 -16.95 13.20 -0.21
CA MET A 252 -16.51 12.14 0.71
C MET A 252 -14.99 12.11 0.91
N TYR A 253 -14.22 12.42 -0.12
CA TYR A 253 -12.75 12.49 -0.04
C TYR A 253 -12.25 13.64 0.83
N GLN A 254 -12.98 14.75 0.93
CA GLN A 254 -12.66 15.85 1.84
C GLN A 254 -12.92 15.46 3.29
N ILE A 255 -14.04 14.79 3.55
CA ILE A 255 -14.39 14.32 4.90
C ILE A 255 -13.33 13.30 5.35
N ALA A 256 -12.98 12.34 4.48
CA ALA A 256 -11.89 11.39 4.70
C ALA A 256 -10.56 12.11 4.99
N ALA A 257 -10.17 13.08 4.16
CA ALA A 257 -8.93 13.83 4.31
C ALA A 257 -8.91 14.66 5.61
N GLN A 258 -10.05 15.18 6.06
CA GLN A 258 -10.16 15.92 7.32
C GLN A 258 -9.95 15.00 8.52
N LEU A 259 -10.63 13.85 8.54
CA LEU A 259 -10.41 12.82 9.58
C LEU A 259 -8.95 12.39 9.61
N TYR A 260 -8.36 12.11 8.46
CA TYR A 260 -6.96 11.71 8.34
C TYR A 260 -6.02 12.79 8.90
N LYS A 261 -6.15 14.05 8.44
CA LYS A 261 -5.28 15.15 8.87
C LYS A 261 -5.40 15.42 10.37
N SER A 262 -6.60 15.34 10.92
CA SER A 262 -6.84 15.63 12.34
C SER A 262 -6.40 14.51 13.29
N LEU A 263 -6.47 13.25 12.85
CA LEU A 263 -6.37 12.10 13.76
C LEU A 263 -5.29 11.07 13.39
N LEU A 264 -4.92 10.95 12.10
CA LEU A 264 -4.17 9.81 11.58
C LEU A 264 -2.88 10.19 10.82
N ALA A 265 -2.63 11.46 10.54
CA ALA A 265 -1.50 11.89 9.72
C ALA A 265 -0.13 11.39 10.25
N SER A 266 0.02 11.30 11.57
CA SER A 266 1.22 10.74 12.21
C SER A 266 1.35 9.22 12.07
N GLU A 267 0.31 8.49 11.67
CA GLU A 267 0.36 7.06 11.40
C GLU A 267 0.75 6.74 9.95
N GLY A 268 0.55 7.69 9.01
CA GLY A 268 0.91 7.54 7.60
C GLY A 268 2.42 7.62 7.31
N HIS A 269 3.26 7.71 8.34
CA HIS A 269 4.70 7.68 8.16
C HIS A 269 5.17 6.30 7.70
N ARG A 270 6.08 6.29 6.72
CA ARG A 270 6.81 5.06 6.33
C ARG A 270 7.39 4.43 7.60
N HIS A 271 7.06 3.17 7.87
CA HIS A 271 7.44 2.44 9.09
C HIS A 271 8.95 2.08 9.13
N TYR A 272 9.83 3.08 8.96
CA TYR A 272 11.28 2.93 8.88
C TYR A 272 11.89 2.09 10.01
N PRO A 273 11.48 2.24 11.29
CA PRO A 273 12.03 1.40 12.36
C PRO A 273 11.81 -0.10 12.14
N LEU A 274 10.71 -0.49 11.49
CA LEU A 274 10.38 -1.89 11.24
C LEU A 274 11.02 -2.47 9.97
N ARG A 275 11.58 -1.61 9.10
CA ARG A 275 12.20 -2.05 7.83
C ARG A 275 13.37 -2.99 8.03
N GLU A 276 14.18 -2.75 9.04
CA GLU A 276 15.39 -3.53 9.33
C GLU A 276 15.08 -4.87 10.00
N VAL A 277 13.87 -5.05 10.53
CA VAL A 277 13.48 -6.24 11.28
C VAL A 277 13.10 -7.37 10.32
N ARG A 278 14.11 -8.14 9.91
CA ARG A 278 13.96 -9.15 8.83
C ARG A 278 13.00 -10.28 9.17
N CYS A 279 12.83 -10.62 10.45
CA CYS A 279 11.91 -11.68 10.87
C CYS A 279 10.44 -11.38 10.51
N LEU A 280 10.05 -10.10 10.44
CA LEU A 280 8.72 -9.66 10.03
C LEU A 280 8.41 -9.93 8.55
N ARG A 281 9.42 -10.26 7.74
CA ARG A 281 9.25 -10.57 6.31
C ARG A 281 8.92 -12.03 6.05
N ARG A 282 9.02 -12.91 7.06
CA ARG A 282 8.98 -14.36 6.88
C ARG A 282 7.57 -14.95 6.71
N SER A 283 6.52 -14.24 7.11
CA SER A 283 5.14 -14.73 7.06
C SER A 283 4.16 -13.61 6.71
N PRO A 284 3.09 -13.88 5.93
CA PRO A 284 1.99 -12.95 5.74
C PRO A 284 1.27 -12.57 7.05
N ASP A 285 1.36 -13.40 8.09
CA ASP A 285 0.73 -13.13 9.40
C ASP A 285 1.31 -11.88 10.09
N PHE A 286 2.52 -11.48 9.70
CA PHE A 286 3.26 -10.35 10.27
C PHE A 286 3.01 -9.04 9.53
N LEU A 287 2.24 -9.04 8.44
CA LEU A 287 1.88 -7.83 7.71
C LEU A 287 1.16 -6.84 8.62
N LEU A 288 1.65 -5.60 8.61
CA LEU A 288 1.19 -4.55 9.50
C LEU A 288 -0.18 -4.01 9.05
N PRO A 289 -1.21 -3.99 9.93
CA PRO A 289 -2.53 -3.46 9.59
C PRO A 289 -2.52 -1.92 9.46
N LEU A 290 -3.69 -1.33 9.25
CA LEU A 290 -3.86 0.13 9.24
C LEU A 290 -3.72 0.69 10.67
N GLY A 291 -2.83 1.67 10.85
CA GLY A 291 -2.62 2.35 12.12
C GLY A 291 -3.82 3.22 12.53
N PRO A 292 -3.93 3.56 13.83
CA PRO A 292 -3.05 3.18 14.94
C PRO A 292 -3.38 1.84 15.62
N PHE A 293 -4.27 1.02 15.07
CA PHE A 293 -4.89 -0.11 15.77
C PHE A 293 -4.01 -1.38 15.79
N PHE A 294 -2.85 -1.31 16.43
CA PHE A 294 -1.83 -2.37 16.39
C PHE A 294 -1.82 -3.33 17.59
N ASP A 295 -2.78 -3.24 18.51
CA ASP A 295 -2.89 -4.12 19.68
C ASP A 295 -2.81 -5.61 19.29
N ASP A 296 -3.74 -6.07 18.45
CA ASP A 296 -3.83 -7.49 18.06
C ASP A 296 -2.61 -7.93 17.25
N TRP A 297 -2.07 -7.03 16.43
CA TRP A 297 -0.84 -7.31 15.69
C TRP A 297 0.35 -7.48 16.65
N GLY A 298 0.49 -6.61 17.64
CA GLY A 298 1.53 -6.69 18.65
C GLY A 298 1.46 -7.98 19.48
N GLU A 299 0.26 -8.35 19.92
CA GLU A 299 0.02 -9.61 20.62
C GLU A 299 0.37 -10.82 19.75
N ARG A 300 -0.03 -10.80 18.47
CA ARG A 300 0.32 -11.84 17.50
C ARG A 300 1.83 -11.98 17.39
N ILE A 301 2.58 -10.91 17.15
CA ILE A 301 4.05 -10.98 17.07
C ILE A 301 4.64 -11.55 18.36
N ALA A 302 4.15 -11.13 19.53
CA ALA A 302 4.67 -11.56 20.82
C ALA A 302 4.47 -13.05 21.11
N THR A 303 3.48 -13.69 20.48
CA THR A 303 3.08 -15.08 20.74
C THR A 303 3.32 -16.03 19.56
N HIS A 304 3.53 -15.50 18.35
CA HIS A 304 3.55 -16.32 17.14
C HIS A 304 4.63 -17.41 17.17
N PRO A 305 4.32 -18.68 16.87
CA PRO A 305 5.26 -19.80 17.01
C PRO A 305 6.45 -19.72 16.05
N ALA A 306 6.30 -19.07 14.89
CA ALA A 306 7.39 -18.90 13.93
C ALA A 306 8.45 -17.84 14.33
N LEU A 307 8.26 -17.13 15.45
CA LEU A 307 9.22 -16.15 15.96
C LEU A 307 9.90 -16.65 17.22
N SER A 308 11.23 -16.65 17.21
CA SER A 308 12.02 -16.94 18.41
C SER A 308 11.92 -15.80 19.44
N MET A 309 12.40 -16.03 20.66
CA MET A 309 12.48 -14.97 21.67
C MET A 309 13.37 -13.81 21.21
N ALA A 310 14.44 -14.10 20.46
CA ALA A 310 15.33 -13.10 19.91
C ALA A 310 14.64 -12.27 18.81
N ASP A 311 13.90 -12.91 17.90
CA ASP A 311 13.12 -12.21 16.87
C ASP A 311 12.10 -11.26 17.52
N ARG A 312 11.38 -11.72 18.55
CA ARG A 312 10.40 -10.90 19.29
C ARG A 312 11.06 -9.72 20.00
N ALA A 313 12.23 -9.92 20.61
CA ALA A 313 13.00 -8.85 21.24
C ALA A 313 13.48 -7.81 20.24
N GLU A 314 13.87 -8.22 19.02
CA GLU A 314 14.24 -7.32 17.93
C GLU A 314 13.05 -6.45 17.50
N VAL A 315 11.88 -7.05 17.29
CA VAL A 315 10.65 -6.30 16.95
C VAL A 315 10.28 -5.31 18.05
N LEU A 316 10.27 -5.76 19.31
CA LEU A 316 9.95 -4.88 20.45
C LEU A 316 10.93 -3.71 20.54
N ALA A 317 12.23 -3.95 20.34
CA ALA A 317 13.22 -2.89 20.34
C ALA A 317 12.97 -1.85 19.24
N ALA A 318 12.64 -2.31 18.03
CA ALA A 318 12.31 -1.43 16.90
C ALA A 318 11.05 -0.58 17.17
N LEU A 319 10.02 -1.16 17.79
CA LEU A 319 8.81 -0.45 18.20
C LEU A 319 9.11 0.65 19.23
N LEU A 320 9.88 0.34 20.29
CA LEU A 320 10.26 1.30 21.33
C LEU A 320 11.05 2.48 20.74
N ILE A 321 12.00 2.20 19.85
CA ILE A 321 12.73 3.24 19.11
C ILE A 321 11.76 4.10 18.28
N GLY A 322 10.81 3.46 17.60
CA GLY A 322 9.81 4.13 16.80
C GLY A 322 8.92 5.07 17.61
N CYS A 323 8.47 4.65 18.80
CA CYS A 323 7.65 5.46 19.71
C CYS A 323 8.29 6.81 20.05
N LYS A 324 9.62 6.88 20.10
CA LYS A 324 10.36 8.12 20.38
C LYS A 324 10.64 8.95 19.15
N LYS A 325 10.91 8.31 18.02
CA LYS A 325 11.35 8.99 16.79
C LYS A 325 10.22 9.71 16.05
N ILE A 326 9.00 9.18 16.11
CA ILE A 326 7.89 9.67 15.27
C ILE A 326 6.88 10.41 16.14
N LYS A 327 6.91 11.75 16.07
CA LYS A 327 6.05 12.62 16.87
C LYS A 327 4.57 12.40 16.53
N GLY A 328 3.76 12.16 17.56
CA GLY A 328 2.30 12.03 17.44
C GLY A 328 1.83 10.64 17.01
N GLN A 329 2.74 9.74 16.63
CA GLN A 329 2.37 8.36 16.30
C GLN A 329 2.06 7.60 17.58
N VAL A 330 0.90 6.96 17.62
CA VAL A 330 0.41 6.15 18.73
C VAL A 330 0.34 4.66 18.39
N GLY A 331 0.35 4.28 17.10
CA GLY A 331 0.27 2.89 16.68
C GLY A 331 1.35 1.99 17.27
N TYR A 332 2.61 2.44 17.36
CA TYR A 332 3.67 1.61 17.97
C TYR A 332 3.46 1.39 19.46
N PHE A 333 2.90 2.35 20.20
CA PHE A 333 2.54 2.13 21.59
C PHE A 333 1.42 1.08 21.71
N ARG A 334 0.48 1.04 20.76
CA ARG A 334 -0.55 0.00 20.69
C ARG A 334 0.04 -1.38 20.44
N ALA A 335 1.01 -1.49 19.53
CA ALA A 335 1.74 -2.74 19.32
C ALA A 335 2.49 -3.20 20.59
N VAL A 336 3.15 -2.27 21.30
CA VAL A 336 3.81 -2.58 22.58
C VAL A 336 2.78 -2.98 23.66
N SER A 337 1.58 -2.41 23.65
CA SER A 337 0.48 -2.85 24.51
C SER A 337 0.08 -4.29 24.22
N GLY A 338 -0.04 -4.68 22.94
CA GLY A 338 -0.25 -6.08 22.55
C GLY A 338 0.85 -7.02 23.05
N PHE A 339 2.12 -6.61 22.98
CA PHE A 339 3.23 -7.37 23.58
C PHE A 339 3.07 -7.55 25.09
N ALA A 340 2.64 -6.50 25.80
CA ALA A 340 2.44 -6.53 27.26
C ALA A 340 1.25 -7.41 27.67
N GLN A 341 0.21 -7.49 26.83
CA GLN A 341 -0.93 -8.40 27.01
C GLN A 341 -0.49 -9.87 26.90
N ALA A 342 0.44 -10.18 26.00
CA ALA A 342 1.07 -11.49 25.87
C ALA A 342 2.07 -11.85 27.00
N GLY A 343 2.31 -10.94 27.94
CA GLY A 343 3.13 -11.16 29.13
C GLY A 343 4.19 -10.08 29.39
N PRO A 344 4.96 -10.19 30.50
CA PRO A 344 5.88 -9.14 30.94
C PRO A 344 6.94 -8.80 29.89
N LEU A 345 7.09 -7.50 29.58
CA LEU A 345 8.06 -7.02 28.58
C LEU A 345 9.51 -7.26 29.02
N GLU A 346 9.76 -7.31 30.33
CA GLU A 346 11.07 -7.53 30.93
C GLU A 346 11.71 -8.85 30.49
N LYS A 347 10.91 -9.84 30.08
CA LYS A 347 11.42 -11.13 29.57
C LYS A 347 12.28 -10.98 28.31
N PHE A 348 12.13 -9.88 27.57
CA PHE A 348 12.93 -9.58 26.38
C PHE A 348 14.17 -8.71 26.69
N ALA A 349 14.29 -8.15 27.89
CA ALA A 349 15.27 -7.11 28.20
C ALA A 349 16.73 -7.54 27.98
N SER A 350 17.08 -8.78 28.32
CA SER A 350 18.43 -9.30 28.15
C SER A 350 18.86 -9.47 26.68
N LEU A 351 17.89 -9.59 25.76
CA LEU A 351 18.11 -9.77 24.33
C LEU A 351 18.09 -8.45 23.55
N MET A 352 17.69 -7.35 24.18
CA MET A 352 17.65 -6.04 23.55
C MET A 352 18.99 -5.28 23.69
N PRO A 353 19.31 -4.39 22.71
CA PRO A 353 20.42 -3.45 22.85
C PRO A 353 20.30 -2.65 24.16
N GLY A 354 21.42 -2.44 24.85
CA GLY A 354 21.44 -1.73 26.14
C GLY A 354 20.81 -0.34 26.07
N SER A 355 20.99 0.35 24.94
CA SER A 355 20.37 1.64 24.64
C SER A 355 18.85 1.60 24.52
N VAL A 356 18.20 0.44 24.37
CA VAL A 356 16.73 0.36 24.26
C VAL A 356 16.11 -0.17 25.56
N ARG A 357 16.85 -0.93 26.37
CA ARG A 357 16.32 -1.50 27.62
C ARG A 357 15.77 -0.46 28.59
N HIS A 358 16.38 0.73 28.62
CA HIS A 358 15.94 1.80 29.51
C HIS A 358 14.57 2.38 29.12
N GLU A 359 14.18 2.25 27.85
CA GLU A 359 12.88 2.70 27.32
C GLU A 359 11.71 1.91 27.94
N LEU A 360 11.92 0.65 28.37
CA LEU A 360 10.90 -0.10 29.11
C LEU A 360 10.47 0.58 30.41
N LYS A 361 11.35 1.40 30.99
CA LYS A 361 11.08 2.14 32.23
C LYS A 361 10.55 3.54 31.99
N ASP A 362 10.49 3.98 30.74
CA ASP A 362 10.06 5.32 30.38
C ASP A 362 8.60 5.56 30.82
N PRO A 363 8.33 6.67 31.53
CA PRO A 363 6.99 6.96 32.04
C PRO A 363 5.93 7.10 30.95
N GLU A 364 6.28 7.65 29.79
CA GLU A 364 5.33 7.82 28.68
C GLU A 364 4.98 6.48 28.05
N ILE A 365 5.99 5.62 27.82
CA ILE A 365 5.75 4.26 27.32
C ILE A 365 4.81 3.51 28.28
N LYS A 366 5.09 3.52 29.59
CA LYS A 366 4.23 2.87 30.59
C LYS A 366 2.80 3.41 30.58
N ARG A 367 2.64 4.73 30.49
CA ARG A 367 1.34 5.39 30.45
C ARG A 367 0.52 4.96 29.23
N GLN A 368 1.13 4.96 28.05
CA GLN A 368 0.45 4.60 26.79
C GLN A 368 0.15 3.10 26.70
N VAL A 369 1.08 2.26 27.15
CA VAL A 369 0.92 0.79 27.18
C VAL A 369 -0.18 0.37 28.16
N GLY A 370 -0.32 1.08 29.28
CA GLY A 370 -1.35 0.82 30.29
C GLY A 370 -2.77 1.18 29.86
N LEU A 371 -2.96 1.90 28.75
CA LEU A 371 -4.29 2.19 28.20
C LEU A 371 -4.86 0.94 27.53
N SER A 372 -6.03 0.47 27.99
CA SER A 372 -6.68 -0.70 27.38
C SER A 372 -7.14 -0.42 25.95
N LYS A 373 -7.17 -1.47 25.11
CA LYS A 373 -7.63 -1.40 23.72
C LYS A 373 -9.02 -0.75 23.61
N ALA A 374 -9.98 -1.23 24.39
CA ALA A 374 -11.35 -0.69 24.39
C ALA A 374 -11.40 0.80 24.76
N SER A 375 -10.59 1.25 25.72
CA SER A 375 -10.52 2.67 26.09
C SER A 375 -9.90 3.52 24.98
N PHE A 376 -8.85 3.01 24.36
CA PHE A 376 -8.19 3.67 23.23
C PHE A 376 -9.13 3.82 22.03
N GLU A 377 -9.76 2.73 21.60
CA GLU A 377 -10.69 2.71 20.47
C GLU A 377 -11.93 3.58 20.75
N SER A 378 -12.50 3.52 21.95
CA SER A 378 -13.59 4.41 22.36
C SER A 378 -13.18 5.89 22.30
N SER A 379 -11.95 6.22 22.72
CA SER A 379 -11.44 7.59 22.62
C SER A 379 -11.24 8.02 21.16
N MET A 380 -10.75 7.15 20.30
CA MET A 380 -10.60 7.43 18.86
C MET A 380 -11.96 7.65 18.19
N GLY A 381 -12.95 6.81 18.49
CA GLY A 381 -14.31 6.97 17.97
C GLY A 381 -14.95 8.30 18.39
N LYS A 382 -14.84 8.68 19.67
CA LYS A 382 -15.32 9.99 20.15
C LYS A 382 -14.64 11.16 19.43
N ARG A 383 -13.34 11.07 19.19
CA ARG A 383 -12.58 12.11 18.46
C ARG A 383 -12.99 12.18 16.99
N ALA A 384 -13.26 11.05 16.35
CA ALA A 384 -13.79 11.01 14.99
C ALA A 384 -15.13 11.74 14.90
N LEU A 385 -16.08 11.43 15.79
CA LEU A 385 -17.37 12.10 15.86
C LEU A 385 -17.24 13.61 16.13
N GLN A 386 -16.30 14.01 17.00
CA GLN A 386 -16.02 15.44 17.25
C GLN A 386 -15.56 16.17 15.98
N VAL A 387 -14.66 15.56 15.19
CA VAL A 387 -14.21 16.14 13.91
C VAL A 387 -15.38 16.29 12.94
N LEU A 388 -16.26 15.29 12.86
CA LEU A 388 -17.43 15.33 11.97
C LEU A 388 -18.49 16.36 12.41
N SER A 389 -18.70 16.54 13.71
CA SER A 389 -19.66 17.49 14.27
C SER A 389 -19.19 18.96 14.26
N GLY A 390 -17.91 19.19 13.98
CA GLY A 390 -17.32 20.54 13.89
C GLY A 390 -17.50 21.20 12.52
N ASN A 391 -18.14 20.50 11.57
CA ASN A 391 -18.60 21.01 10.29
C ASN A 391 -20.12 21.25 10.35
#